data_AF-A0A365ZU29-F1
#
_entry.id   AF-A0A365ZU29-F1
#
_cell.length_a   1.000
_cell.length_b   1.000
_cell.length_c   1.000
_cell.angle_alpha   90.00
_cell.angle_beta   90.00
_cell.angle_gamma   90.00
#
_symmetry.space_group_name_H-M   'P 1'
#
loop_
_entity.id
_entity.type
_entity.pdbx_description
1 polymer ?
#
loop_
_entity_poly.entity_id
_entity_poly.type
_entity_poly.pdbx_seq_one_letter_code
_entity_poly.pdbx_strand_id
1 'polypeptide(L)'
;MEQLADAAAEVFAETGYAKATTNAIAARAGVSPGTLYQFFANKEAIAEVLAQRYRAALQAAHDKAFDPGFATLPLPDLIDRMIGPMIEVNVANPGFKALFNAADMPERLAAPTRQLHQAVVGKIAEVLATRAPDMSEESVRTTAVVATQIFGALLNTVVAAPEAEREVWITELKRALRGYLEPIIGA
;
A
#
# COMPACT_ATOMS: atom_id res chain seq x y z
N MET A 1 8.75 23.01 1.46
CA MET A 1 8.13 22.08 0.49
C MET A 1 7.48 20.91 1.18
N GLU A 2 8.25 20.12 1.93
CA GLU A 2 7.76 18.91 2.62
C GLU A 2 6.54 19.21 3.52
N GLN A 3 6.62 20.26 4.35
CA GLN A 3 5.50 20.71 5.19
C GLN A 3 4.20 21.06 4.44
N LEU A 4 4.28 21.59 3.22
CA LEU A 4 3.08 21.92 2.43
C LEU A 4 2.43 20.67 1.84
N ALA A 5 3.26 19.71 1.40
CA ALA A 5 2.78 18.43 0.91
C ALA A 5 2.17 17.61 2.07
N ASP A 6 2.81 17.59 3.24
CA ASP A 6 2.28 16.90 4.42
C ASP A 6 0.94 17.49 4.87
N ALA A 7 0.84 18.82 4.98
CA ALA A 7 -0.42 19.51 5.27
C ALA A 7 -1.51 19.18 4.23
N ALA A 8 -1.15 19.06 2.95
CA ALA A 8 -2.09 18.67 1.91
C ALA A 8 -2.54 17.22 2.05
N ALA A 9 -1.65 16.30 2.39
CA ALA A 9 -1.98 14.90 2.61
C ALA A 9 -3.01 14.75 3.75
N GLU A 10 -2.86 15.50 4.84
CA GLU A 10 -3.83 15.53 5.94
C GLU A 10 -5.19 16.08 5.48
N VAL A 11 -5.21 17.24 4.81
CA VAL A 11 -6.46 17.84 4.33
C VAL A 11 -7.19 16.94 3.34
N PHE A 12 -6.45 16.25 2.47
CA PHE A 12 -7.00 15.26 1.55
C PHE A 12 -7.56 14.04 2.28
N ALA A 13 -6.87 13.54 3.30
CA ALA A 13 -7.32 12.41 4.10
C ALA A 13 -8.61 12.74 4.89
N GLU A 14 -8.73 13.96 5.40
CA GLU A 14 -9.89 14.39 6.20
C GLU A 14 -11.13 14.71 5.36
N THR A 15 -10.96 15.38 4.21
CA THR A 15 -12.09 15.97 3.47
C THR A 15 -12.34 15.32 2.11
N GLY A 16 -11.42 14.45 1.65
CA GLY A 16 -11.39 13.93 0.28
C GLY A 16 -10.77 14.92 -0.71
N TYR A 17 -10.25 14.39 -1.82
CA TYR A 17 -9.53 15.20 -2.81
C TYR A 17 -10.43 16.28 -3.43
N ALA A 18 -11.66 15.93 -3.82
CA ALA A 18 -12.55 16.85 -4.51
C ALA A 18 -12.88 18.09 -3.66
N LYS A 19 -13.15 17.90 -2.36
CA LYS A 19 -13.58 18.97 -1.45
C LYS A 19 -12.42 19.78 -0.88
N ALA A 20 -11.21 19.23 -0.85
CA ALA A 20 -10.04 19.95 -0.40
C ALA A 20 -9.75 21.20 -1.27
N THR A 21 -9.27 22.27 -0.62
CA THR A 21 -8.94 23.55 -1.27
C THR A 21 -7.51 23.96 -0.94
N THR A 22 -6.85 24.68 -1.85
CA THR A 22 -5.51 25.25 -1.61
C THR A 22 -5.49 26.20 -0.40
N ASN A 23 -6.59 26.90 -0.13
CA ASN A 23 -6.72 27.74 1.07
C ASN A 23 -6.71 26.92 2.36
N ALA A 24 -7.44 25.79 2.41
CA ALA A 24 -7.43 24.90 3.56
C ALA A 24 -6.03 24.30 3.79
N ILE A 25 -5.33 23.94 2.72
CA ILE A 25 -3.96 23.44 2.76
C ILE A 25 -3.00 24.52 3.29
N ALA A 26 -3.07 25.75 2.76
CA ALA A 26 -2.25 26.86 3.23
C ALA A 26 -2.48 27.16 4.72
N ALA A 27 -3.76 27.18 5.15
CA ALA A 27 -4.14 27.34 6.54
C ALA A 27 -3.58 26.22 7.43
N ARG A 28 -3.69 24.96 7.01
CA ARG A 28 -3.12 23.81 7.73
C ARG A 28 -1.60 23.90 7.86
N ALA A 29 -0.93 24.34 6.80
CA ALA A 29 0.53 24.53 6.79
C ALA A 29 0.99 25.79 7.53
N GLY A 30 0.08 26.64 8.02
CA GLY A 30 0.43 27.90 8.69
C GLY A 30 1.06 28.94 7.77
N VAL A 31 0.78 28.90 6.46
CA VAL A 31 1.31 29.85 5.47
C VAL A 31 0.21 30.64 4.78
N SER A 32 0.58 31.74 4.11
CA SER A 32 -0.36 32.47 3.26
C SER A 32 -0.67 31.70 1.97
N PRO A 33 -1.87 31.87 1.36
CA PRO A 33 -2.17 31.29 0.04
C PRO A 33 -1.15 31.68 -1.02
N GLY A 34 -0.67 32.92 -1.01
CA GLY A 34 0.37 33.39 -1.93
C GLY A 34 1.67 32.60 -1.80
N THR A 35 2.08 32.23 -0.58
CA THR A 35 3.26 31.37 -0.35
C THR A 35 3.04 29.98 -0.95
N LEU A 36 1.85 29.39 -0.77
CA LEU A 36 1.53 28.10 -1.38
C LEU A 36 1.62 28.16 -2.90
N TYR A 37 1.07 29.21 -3.53
CA TYR A 37 1.09 29.37 -4.98
C TYR A 37 2.48 29.62 -5.58
N GLN A 38 3.44 30.09 -4.78
CA GLN A 38 4.86 30.16 -5.20
C GLN A 38 5.48 28.77 -5.38
N PHE A 39 4.98 27.77 -4.64
CA PHE A 39 5.50 26.40 -4.67
C PHE A 39 4.66 25.46 -5.54
N PHE A 40 3.34 25.66 -5.58
CA PHE A 40 2.40 24.80 -6.30
C PHE A 40 1.38 25.63 -7.05
N ALA A 41 1.34 25.47 -8.37
CA ALA A 41 0.41 26.21 -9.22
C ALA A 41 -1.06 25.92 -8.89
N ASN A 42 -1.38 24.70 -8.44
CA ASN A 42 -2.74 24.27 -8.14
C ASN A 42 -2.75 23.02 -7.22
N LYS A 43 -3.96 22.61 -6.81
CA LYS A 43 -4.20 21.41 -5.99
C LYS A 43 -3.67 20.13 -6.64
N GLU A 44 -3.76 20.02 -7.97
CA GLU A 44 -3.28 18.86 -8.72
C GLU A 44 -1.76 18.70 -8.66
N ALA A 45 -0.99 19.79 -8.75
CA ALA A 45 0.46 19.76 -8.63
C ALA A 45 0.90 19.24 -7.25
N ILE A 46 0.16 19.57 -6.19
CA ILE A 46 0.41 19.05 -4.85
C ILE A 46 0.12 17.55 -4.81
N ALA A 47 -1.04 17.14 -5.33
CA ALA A 47 -1.44 15.74 -5.36
C ALA A 47 -0.51 14.86 -6.21
N GLU A 48 0.09 15.42 -7.26
CA GLU A 48 1.08 14.73 -8.09
C GLU A 48 2.37 14.43 -7.32
N VAL A 49 2.90 15.39 -6.57
CA VAL A 49 4.06 15.17 -5.69
C VAL A 49 3.75 14.11 -4.63
N LEU A 50 2.56 14.17 -4.03
CA LEU A 50 2.11 13.16 -3.07
C LEU A 50 1.98 11.77 -3.71
N ALA A 51 1.41 11.68 -4.91
CA ALA A 51 1.29 10.42 -5.66
C ALA A 51 2.66 9.81 -5.94
N GLN A 52 3.62 10.64 -6.38
CA GLN A 52 4.99 10.20 -6.66
C GLN A 52 5.68 9.70 -5.39
N ARG A 53 5.58 10.44 -4.27
CA ARG A 53 6.14 10.03 -2.98
C ARG A 53 5.56 8.70 -2.51
N TYR A 54 4.24 8.54 -2.58
CA TYR A 54 3.59 7.30 -2.17
C TYR A 54 3.96 6.12 -3.05
N ARG A 55 3.97 6.33 -4.37
CA ARG A 55 4.40 5.31 -5.33
C ARG A 55 5.84 4.88 -5.05
N ALA A 56 6.75 5.82 -4.78
CA ALA A 56 8.13 5.49 -4.45
C ALA A 56 8.24 4.66 -3.17
N ALA A 57 7.47 5.00 -2.13
CA ALA A 57 7.42 4.24 -0.89
C ALA A 57 6.85 2.82 -1.10
N LEU A 58 5.77 2.68 -1.85
CA LEU A 58 5.19 1.39 -2.22
C LEU A 58 6.15 0.54 -3.05
N GLN A 59 6.84 1.15 -4.01
CA GLN A 59 7.83 0.45 -4.83
C GLN A 59 8.96 -0.09 -3.97
N ALA A 60 9.52 0.74 -3.08
CA ALA A 60 10.55 0.30 -2.14
C ALA A 60 10.07 -0.82 -1.20
N ALA A 61 8.81 -0.79 -0.77
CA ALA A 61 8.21 -1.85 0.03
C ALA A 61 8.08 -3.15 -0.78
N HIS A 62 7.62 -3.08 -2.04
CA HIS A 62 7.56 -4.23 -2.94
C HIS A 62 8.95 -4.81 -3.22
N ASP A 63 9.95 -3.97 -3.46
CA ASP A 63 11.31 -4.45 -3.75
C ASP A 63 11.90 -5.20 -2.55
N LYS A 64 11.59 -4.75 -1.32
CA LYS A 64 11.94 -5.48 -0.09
C LYS A 64 11.12 -6.76 0.09
N ALA A 65 9.83 -6.74 -0.24
CA ALA A 65 8.93 -7.87 -0.03
C ALA A 65 9.21 -9.02 -1.01
N PHE A 66 9.62 -8.71 -2.24
CA PHE A 66 9.86 -9.67 -3.32
C PHE A 66 11.35 -9.85 -3.62
N ASP A 67 12.20 -9.85 -2.59
CA ASP A 67 13.61 -10.21 -2.76
C ASP A 67 13.69 -11.67 -3.29
N PRO A 68 14.36 -11.91 -4.43
CA PRO A 68 14.48 -13.24 -5.02
C PRO A 68 15.08 -14.29 -4.06
N GLY A 69 15.88 -13.86 -3.07
CA GLY A 69 16.48 -14.74 -2.08
C GLY A 69 15.50 -15.35 -1.08
N PHE A 70 14.25 -14.90 -1.04
CA PHE A 70 13.28 -15.35 -0.03
C PHE A 70 12.44 -16.54 -0.46
N ALA A 71 12.35 -16.83 -1.76
CA ALA A 71 11.46 -17.88 -2.28
C ALA A 71 11.77 -19.28 -1.70
N THR A 72 12.98 -19.51 -1.20
CA THR A 72 13.42 -20.78 -0.60
C THR A 72 13.31 -20.83 0.94
N LEU A 73 12.94 -19.74 1.60
CA LEU A 73 12.75 -19.70 3.05
C LEU A 73 11.62 -20.65 3.49
N PRO A 74 11.62 -21.15 4.74
CA PRO A 74 10.42 -21.76 5.31
C PRO A 74 9.21 -20.83 5.17
N LEU A 75 8.03 -21.39 4.91
CA LEU A 75 6.81 -20.61 4.65
C LEU A 75 6.51 -19.54 5.73
N PRO A 76 6.66 -19.81 7.04
CA PRO A 76 6.46 -18.79 8.07
C PRO A 76 7.40 -17.57 7.89
N ASP A 77 8.68 -17.83 7.62
CA ASP A 77 9.69 -16.78 7.45
C ASP A 77 9.47 -15.99 6.16
N LEU A 78 9.04 -16.67 5.09
CA LEU A 78 8.65 -16.03 3.83
C LEU A 78 7.48 -15.07 4.07
N ILE A 79 6.41 -15.51 4.75
CA ILE A 79 5.24 -14.67 5.05
C ILE A 79 5.69 -13.46 5.87
N ASP A 80 6.45 -13.66 6.94
CA ASP A 80 6.94 -12.58 7.80
C ASP A 80 7.74 -11.54 7.01
N ARG A 81 8.63 -12.01 6.13
CA ARG A 81 9.50 -11.16 5.34
C ARG A 81 8.76 -10.39 4.25
N MET A 82 7.77 -11.00 3.62
CA MET A 82 6.96 -10.38 2.56
C MET A 82 6.02 -9.32 3.13
N ILE A 83 5.35 -9.59 4.25
CA ILE A 83 4.27 -8.70 4.71
C ILE A 83 4.79 -7.51 5.52
N GLY A 84 5.93 -7.64 6.21
CA GLY A 84 6.48 -6.58 7.07
C GLY A 84 6.60 -5.22 6.36
N PRO A 85 7.32 -5.14 5.23
CA PRO A 85 7.44 -3.89 4.46
C PRO A 85 6.09 -3.33 4.00
N MET A 86 5.14 -4.21 3.67
CA MET A 86 3.81 -3.79 3.24
C MET A 86 2.96 -3.23 4.37
N ILE A 87 3.09 -3.77 5.57
CA ILE A 87 2.44 -3.24 6.76
C ILE A 87 3.05 -1.89 7.12
N GLU A 88 4.38 -1.80 7.19
CA GLU A 88 5.11 -0.56 7.51
C GLU A 88 4.70 0.60 6.59
N VAL A 89 4.72 0.39 5.27
CA VAL A 89 4.38 1.46 4.32
C VAL A 89 2.93 1.90 4.43
N ASN A 90 1.99 0.98 4.70
CA ASN A 90 0.57 1.32 4.82
C ASN A 90 0.24 2.01 6.15
N VAL A 91 0.86 1.58 7.25
CA VAL A 91 0.71 2.18 8.58
C VAL A 91 1.32 3.58 8.63
N ALA A 92 2.45 3.81 7.95
CA ALA A 92 3.08 5.12 7.86
C ALA A 92 2.32 6.11 6.95
N ASN A 93 1.43 5.61 6.07
CA ASN A 93 0.76 6.42 5.05
C ASN A 93 -0.76 6.18 4.98
N PRO A 94 -1.51 6.23 6.11
CA PRO A 94 -2.92 5.82 6.15
C PRO A 94 -3.81 6.71 5.25
N GLY A 95 -3.53 8.02 5.21
CA GLY A 95 -4.25 8.98 4.36
C GLY A 95 -4.03 8.76 2.86
N PHE A 96 -2.90 8.18 2.47
CA PHE A 96 -2.58 7.94 1.06
C PHE A 96 -3.39 6.78 0.48
N LYS A 97 -3.58 5.69 1.23
CA LYS A 97 -4.41 4.57 0.77
C LYS A 97 -5.85 5.02 0.54
N ALA A 98 -6.41 5.82 1.45
CA ALA A 98 -7.75 6.38 1.30
C ALA A 98 -7.82 7.32 0.08
N LEU A 99 -6.84 8.21 -0.07
CA LEU A 99 -6.77 9.17 -1.17
C LEU A 99 -6.67 8.48 -2.55
N PHE A 100 -5.77 7.52 -2.73
CA PHE A 100 -5.51 6.91 -4.04
C PHE A 100 -6.47 5.79 -4.41
N ASN A 101 -7.30 5.32 -3.47
CA ASN A 101 -8.43 4.44 -3.75
C ASN A 101 -9.76 5.21 -3.92
N ALA A 102 -9.79 6.51 -3.64
CA ALA A 102 -11.00 7.31 -3.75
C ALA A 102 -11.36 7.54 -5.24
N ALA A 103 -12.65 7.40 -5.55
CA ALA A 103 -13.17 7.54 -6.91
C ALA A 103 -13.06 8.98 -7.47
N ASP A 104 -12.76 9.96 -6.62
CA ASP A 104 -12.69 11.37 -6.97
C ASP A 104 -11.28 11.85 -7.35
N MET A 105 -10.27 10.98 -7.25
CA MET A 105 -8.91 11.29 -7.73
C MET A 105 -8.82 11.21 -9.25
N PRO A 106 -8.13 12.16 -9.92
CA PRO A 106 -7.87 12.09 -11.35
C PRO A 106 -7.16 10.79 -11.72
N GLU A 107 -7.68 10.11 -12.75
CA GLU A 107 -7.19 8.80 -13.19
C GLU A 107 -5.67 8.78 -13.45
N ARG A 108 -5.13 9.85 -14.04
CA ARG A 108 -3.69 10.01 -14.30
C ARG A 108 -2.82 9.94 -13.03
N LEU A 109 -3.36 10.35 -11.88
CA LEU A 109 -2.66 10.35 -10.60
C LEU A 109 -2.84 9.00 -9.86
N ALA A 110 -4.00 8.36 -10.00
CA ALA A 110 -4.31 7.11 -9.33
C ALA A 110 -3.81 5.86 -10.08
N ALA A 111 -3.78 5.90 -11.42
CA ALA A 111 -3.46 4.74 -12.26
C ALA A 111 -2.08 4.12 -11.98
N PRO A 112 -0.98 4.89 -11.81
CA PRO A 112 0.33 4.29 -11.55
C PRO A 112 0.38 3.49 -10.24
N THR A 113 -0.26 4.00 -9.19
CA THR A 113 -0.37 3.32 -7.89
C THR A 113 -1.21 2.05 -8.01
N ARG A 114 -2.35 2.11 -8.72
CA ARG A 114 -3.18 0.92 -8.96
C ARG A 114 -2.47 -0.13 -9.80
N GLN A 115 -1.72 0.27 -10.82
CA GLN A 115 -0.90 -0.66 -11.63
C GLN A 115 0.16 -1.35 -10.78
N LEU A 116 0.82 -0.62 -9.88
CA LEU A 116 1.78 -1.21 -8.95
C LEU A 116 1.14 -2.25 -8.03
N HIS A 117 -0.06 -1.96 -7.48
CA HIS A 117 -0.81 -2.95 -6.70
C HIS A 117 -1.28 -4.14 -7.54
N GLN A 118 -1.73 -3.92 -8.79
CA GLN A 118 -2.17 -5.00 -9.68
C GLN A 118 -1.03 -5.95 -10.04
N ALA A 119 0.20 -5.45 -10.18
CA ALA A 119 1.38 -6.24 -10.47
C ALA A 119 1.75 -7.23 -9.35
N VAL A 120 1.26 -7.02 -8.11
CA VAL A 120 1.55 -7.88 -6.95
C VAL A 120 1.09 -9.32 -7.15
N VAL A 121 -0.07 -9.52 -7.78
CA VAL A 121 -0.61 -10.87 -8.03
C VAL A 121 0.34 -11.68 -8.91
N GLY A 122 0.93 -11.05 -9.94
CA GLY A 122 1.91 -11.69 -10.82
C GLY A 122 3.17 -12.11 -10.05
N LYS A 123 3.72 -11.21 -9.22
CA LYS A 123 4.89 -11.52 -8.39
C LYS A 123 4.62 -12.64 -7.38
N ILE A 124 3.44 -12.65 -6.75
CA ILE A 124 3.04 -13.73 -5.85
C ILE A 124 2.92 -15.05 -6.62
N ALA A 125 2.33 -15.02 -7.81
CA ALA A 125 2.23 -16.20 -8.67
C ALA A 125 3.62 -16.78 -9.04
N GLU A 126 4.61 -15.93 -9.32
CA GLU A 126 6.01 -16.36 -9.58
C GLU A 126 6.64 -17.06 -8.36
N VAL A 127 6.44 -16.51 -7.15
CA VAL A 127 6.91 -17.13 -5.91
C VAL A 127 6.23 -18.48 -5.69
N LEU A 128 4.91 -18.55 -5.89
CA LEU A 128 4.13 -19.79 -5.73
C LEU A 128 4.57 -20.86 -6.73
N ALA A 129 4.76 -20.51 -8.00
CA ALA A 129 5.23 -21.44 -9.03
C ALA A 129 6.64 -21.97 -8.74
N THR A 130 7.50 -21.14 -8.14
CA THR A 130 8.85 -21.55 -7.72
C THR A 130 8.81 -22.57 -6.57
N ARG A 131 7.89 -22.39 -5.63
CA ARG A 131 7.76 -23.27 -4.44
C ARG A 131 6.97 -24.54 -4.69
N ALA A 132 6.03 -24.50 -5.62
CA ALA A 132 5.15 -25.61 -5.96
C ALA A 132 5.17 -25.86 -7.47
N PRO A 133 6.28 -26.41 -8.01
CA PRO A 133 6.46 -26.57 -9.47
C PRO A 133 5.46 -27.54 -10.10
N ASP A 134 4.87 -28.45 -9.32
CA ASP A 134 3.85 -29.40 -9.78
C ASP A 134 2.44 -28.79 -9.85
N MET A 135 2.26 -27.55 -9.38
CA MET A 135 0.97 -26.89 -9.32
C MET A 135 0.59 -26.28 -10.68
N SER A 136 -0.66 -26.46 -11.12
CA SER A 136 -1.11 -25.91 -12.40
C SER A 136 -1.09 -24.37 -12.40
N GLU A 137 -0.89 -23.75 -13.57
CA GLU A 137 -0.90 -22.28 -13.71
C GLU A 137 -2.20 -21.64 -13.22
N GLU A 138 -3.34 -22.32 -13.43
CA GLU A 138 -4.65 -21.86 -12.97
C GLU A 138 -4.73 -21.87 -11.44
N SER A 139 -4.27 -22.95 -10.81
CA SER A 139 -4.19 -23.07 -9.36
C SER A 139 -3.24 -22.02 -8.77
N VAL A 140 -2.07 -21.79 -9.39
CA VAL A 140 -1.11 -20.74 -8.98
C VAL A 140 -1.77 -19.37 -9.00
N ARG A 141 -2.40 -19.00 -10.12
CA ARG A 141 -3.09 -17.71 -10.26
C ARG A 141 -4.21 -17.55 -9.23
N THR A 142 -5.03 -18.58 -9.05
CA THR A 142 -6.14 -18.55 -8.09
C THR A 142 -5.62 -18.37 -6.66
N THR A 143 -4.57 -19.10 -6.30
CA THR A 143 -3.93 -19.02 -4.98
C THR A 143 -3.32 -17.64 -4.74
N ALA A 144 -2.64 -17.07 -5.74
CA ALA A 144 -2.10 -15.72 -5.67
C ALA A 144 -3.18 -14.66 -5.43
N VAL A 145 -4.30 -14.76 -6.15
CA VAL A 145 -5.45 -13.85 -6.00
C VAL A 145 -6.04 -13.96 -4.60
N VAL A 146 -6.32 -15.18 -4.11
CA VAL A 146 -6.91 -15.39 -2.78
C VAL A 146 -5.96 -14.91 -1.68
N ALA A 147 -4.67 -15.23 -1.75
CA ALA A 147 -3.68 -14.74 -0.78
C ALA A 147 -3.63 -13.20 -0.75
N THR A 148 -3.67 -12.56 -1.92
CA THR A 148 -3.71 -11.09 -2.03
C THR A 148 -5.00 -10.52 -1.43
N GLN A 149 -6.15 -11.19 -1.61
CA GLN A 149 -7.42 -10.75 -1.03
C GLN A 149 -7.45 -10.90 0.49
N ILE A 150 -6.93 -12.01 1.04
CA ILE A 150 -6.79 -12.21 2.48
C ILE A 150 -5.93 -11.09 3.07
N PHE A 151 -4.77 -10.83 2.44
CA PHE A 151 -3.89 -9.73 2.84
C PHE A 151 -4.60 -8.37 2.79
N GLY A 152 -5.22 -8.04 1.66
CA GLY A 152 -5.88 -6.74 1.48
C GLY A 152 -7.03 -6.51 2.46
N ALA A 153 -7.83 -7.54 2.74
CA ALA A 153 -8.94 -7.47 3.69
C ALA A 153 -8.45 -7.18 5.11
N LEU A 154 -7.49 -7.96 5.61
CA LEU A 154 -6.98 -7.80 6.98
C LEU A 154 -6.04 -6.60 7.13
N LEU A 155 -5.35 -6.18 6.06
CA LEU A 155 -4.56 -4.95 6.05
C LEU A 155 -5.42 -3.72 6.38
N ASN A 156 -6.68 -3.67 5.92
CA ASN A 156 -7.58 -2.56 6.27
C ASN A 156 -7.82 -2.50 7.79
N THR A 157 -7.99 -3.66 8.43
CA THR A 157 -8.13 -3.76 9.89
C THR A 157 -6.85 -3.34 10.60
N VAL A 158 -5.67 -3.80 10.14
CA VAL A 158 -4.36 -3.42 10.69
C VAL A 158 -4.13 -1.91 10.64
N VAL A 159 -4.45 -1.27 9.51
CA VAL A 159 -4.27 0.18 9.33
C VAL A 159 -5.26 0.98 10.21
N ALA A 160 -6.48 0.49 10.38
CA ALA A 160 -7.50 1.14 11.20
C ALA A 160 -7.30 0.92 12.72
N ALA A 161 -6.52 -0.08 13.12
CA ALA A 161 -6.35 -0.45 14.52
C ALA A 161 -5.55 0.60 15.32
N PRO A 162 -5.93 0.85 16.59
CA PRO A 162 -5.07 1.56 17.55
C PRO A 162 -3.69 0.91 17.64
N GLU A 163 -2.66 1.72 17.92
CA GLU A 163 -1.28 1.23 17.99
C GLU A 163 -1.11 0.05 18.97
N ALA A 164 -1.76 0.12 20.13
CA ALA A 164 -1.73 -0.93 21.15
C ALA A 164 -2.34 -2.27 20.71
N GLU A 165 -3.22 -2.27 19.71
CA GLU A 165 -3.92 -3.47 19.22
C GLU A 165 -3.37 -3.96 17.87
N ARG A 166 -2.51 -3.16 17.22
CA ARG A 166 -2.07 -3.43 15.85
C ARG A 166 -1.32 -4.75 15.71
N GLU A 167 -0.48 -5.08 16.68
CA GLU A 167 0.29 -6.34 16.70
C GLU A 167 -0.61 -7.58 16.73
N VAL A 168 -1.77 -7.51 17.38
CA VAL A 168 -2.76 -8.59 17.40
C VAL A 168 -3.30 -8.85 15.99
N TRP A 169 -3.66 -7.78 15.28
CA TRP A 169 -4.17 -7.88 13.91
C TRP A 169 -3.10 -8.30 12.90
N ILE A 170 -1.85 -7.85 13.08
CA ILE A 170 -0.72 -8.31 12.28
C ILE A 170 -0.51 -9.83 12.47
N THR A 171 -0.60 -10.30 13.72
CA THR A 171 -0.47 -11.72 14.04
C THR A 171 -1.58 -12.55 13.39
N GLU A 172 -2.84 -12.10 13.47
CA GLU A 172 -3.96 -12.80 12.85
C GLU A 172 -3.91 -12.75 11.31
N LEU A 173 -3.41 -11.66 10.71
CA LEU A 173 -3.10 -11.58 9.28
C LEU A 173 -2.10 -12.67 8.86
N LYS A 174 -0.97 -12.78 9.56
CA LYS A 174 0.05 -13.82 9.31
C LYS A 174 -0.53 -15.21 9.44
N ARG A 175 -1.31 -15.43 10.49
CA ARG A 175 -1.97 -16.70 10.78
C ARG A 175 -2.94 -17.11 9.68
N ALA A 176 -3.76 -16.18 9.18
CA ALA A 176 -4.71 -16.43 8.11
C ALA A 176 -4.00 -16.80 6.79
N LEU A 177 -2.96 -16.05 6.42
CA LEU A 177 -2.15 -16.35 5.23
C LEU A 177 -1.46 -17.70 5.36
N ARG A 178 -0.85 -17.98 6.51
CA ARG A 178 -0.21 -19.27 6.77
C ARG A 178 -1.19 -20.41 6.71
N GLY A 179 -2.34 -20.32 7.39
CA GLY A 179 -3.37 -21.35 7.38
C GLY A 179 -3.91 -21.66 5.98
N TYR A 180 -3.96 -20.65 5.11
CA TYR A 180 -4.35 -20.83 3.72
C TYR A 180 -3.24 -21.46 2.86
N LEU A 181 -1.99 -21.00 3.02
CA LEU A 181 -0.87 -21.39 2.16
C LEU A 181 -0.20 -22.70 2.58
N GLU A 182 -0.14 -23.04 3.87
CA GLU A 182 0.58 -24.23 4.37
C GLU A 182 0.09 -25.55 3.73
N PRO A 183 -1.22 -25.81 3.57
CA PRO A 183 -1.69 -27.03 2.92
C PRO A 183 -1.36 -27.10 1.41
N ILE A 184 -0.98 -25.97 0.80
CA ILE A 184 -0.74 -25.84 -0.64
C ILE A 184 0.77 -25.90 -0.95
N ILE A 185 1.58 -25.17 -0.18
CA ILE A 185 3.02 -24.93 -0.45
C ILE A 185 3.93 -25.11 0.78
N GLY A 186 3.41 -25.68 1.87
CA GLY A 186 4.10 -25.78 3.17
C GLY A 186 5.09 -26.95 3.31
N ALA A 187 5.49 -27.58 2.21
CA ALA A 187 6.55 -28.59 2.20
C ALA A 187 7.94 -27.94 2.34
#